data_AF-A0A3D0R0Y4-F1
#
_entry.id   AF-A0A3D0R0Y4-F1
#
_cell.length_a   1.000
_cell.length_b   1.000
_cell.length_c   1.000
_cell.angle_alpha   90.00
_cell.angle_beta   90.00
_cell.angle_gamma   90.00
#
_symmetry.space_group_name_H-M   'P 1'
#
loop_
_entity.id
_entity.type
_entity.pdbx_description
1 polymer ?
#
loop_
_entity_poly.entity_id
_entity_poly.type
_entity_poly.pdbx_seq_one_letter_code
_entity_poly.pdbx_strand_id
1 'polypeptide(L)'
;MTSSSSTPPDLWHRYGDSRLSDDRRRGIAGRLHWDWYQRIGPGAELLGDVAGRVVVDLGAGTGRQAAHVAGQLGPARVIAVDASRSQNERARVGYGHIPRLAFVESDAAAYLRQHPDGAHVCYSAFGACDFTDPRDLLPAISAALRPRGTLVIATLAHYRDGSPPESDVRPGRIPVATADGAVGVLERWVLDVPVWEKLLAEAGFTGTEVDIVRDHGGEGGPPVATTILRALVQ
;
A
#
# COMPACT_ATOMS: atom_id res chain seq x y z
N MET A 1 12.13 24.90 6.05
CA MET A 1 11.06 25.05 5.06
C MET A 1 10.70 23.66 4.57
N THR A 2 9.70 23.04 5.21
CA THR A 2 9.20 21.71 4.84
C THR A 2 8.26 21.88 3.66
N SER A 3 8.71 21.58 2.44
CA SER A 3 7.82 21.52 1.28
C SER A 3 6.98 20.25 1.40
N SER A 4 5.74 20.38 1.88
CA SER A 4 4.72 19.37 1.68
C SER A 4 4.41 19.32 0.17
N SER A 5 5.04 18.41 -0.55
CA SER A 5 4.71 18.13 -1.96
C SER A 5 3.36 17.40 -2.00
N SER A 6 2.27 18.15 -1.85
CA SER A 6 0.94 17.63 -2.16
C SER A 6 0.89 17.34 -3.66
N THR A 7 1.04 16.07 -4.04
CA THR A 7 0.81 15.59 -5.40
C THR A 7 -0.57 16.07 -5.89
N PRO A 8 -0.66 16.81 -7.02
CA PRO A 8 -1.94 17.35 -7.48
C PRO A 8 -2.99 16.23 -7.65
N PRO A 9 -4.26 16.48 -7.27
CA PRO A 9 -5.34 15.48 -7.28
C PRO A 9 -5.50 14.71 -8.60
N ASP A 10 -5.16 15.34 -9.72
CA ASP A 10 -5.29 14.78 -11.08
C ASP A 10 -4.24 13.70 -11.42
N LEU A 11 -3.07 13.70 -10.77
CA LEU A 11 -2.02 12.70 -11.04
C LEU A 11 -2.44 11.29 -10.61
N TRP A 12 -3.17 11.20 -9.48
CA TRP A 12 -3.70 9.92 -8.99
C TRP A 12 -4.92 9.45 -9.78
N HIS A 13 -5.67 10.36 -10.41
CA HIS A 13 -6.85 10.03 -11.21
C HIS A 13 -6.49 9.02 -12.31
N ARG A 14 -5.44 9.30 -13.11
CA ARG A 14 -5.00 8.45 -14.21
C ARG A 14 -4.12 7.28 -13.81
N TYR A 15 -3.26 7.46 -12.79
CA TYR A 15 -2.46 6.35 -12.28
C TYR A 15 -3.37 5.18 -11.80
N GLY A 16 -4.57 5.50 -11.30
CA GLY A 16 -5.59 4.52 -10.92
C GLY A 16 -6.48 3.98 -12.06
N ASP A 17 -6.61 4.67 -13.21
CA ASP A 17 -7.61 4.33 -14.23
C ASP A 17 -7.39 2.97 -14.88
N SER A 18 -6.14 2.56 -15.12
CA SER A 18 -5.85 1.22 -15.68
C SER A 18 -6.17 0.08 -14.69
N ARG A 19 -6.26 0.37 -13.39
CA ARG A 19 -6.54 -0.63 -12.35
C ARG A 19 -8.02 -0.83 -12.09
N LEU A 20 -8.86 0.20 -12.31
CA LEU A 20 -10.31 0.14 -12.06
C LEU A 20 -11.06 -0.90 -12.91
N SER A 21 -10.72 -1.02 -14.21
CA SER A 21 -11.35 -2.01 -15.10
C SER A 21 -10.96 -3.44 -14.71
N ASP A 22 -9.74 -3.64 -14.26
CA ASP A 22 -9.24 -4.93 -13.77
C ASP A 22 -9.89 -5.30 -12.44
N ASP A 23 -10.02 -4.33 -11.54
CA ASP A 23 -10.59 -4.55 -10.21
C ASP A 23 -12.06 -4.97 -10.28
N ARG A 24 -12.86 -4.32 -11.14
CA ARG A 24 -14.26 -4.71 -11.37
C ARG A 24 -14.39 -6.11 -11.97
N ARG A 25 -13.48 -6.49 -12.88
CA ARG A 25 -13.47 -7.84 -13.48
C ARG A 25 -13.11 -8.92 -12.47
N ARG A 26 -12.14 -8.65 -11.59
CA ARG A 26 -11.66 -9.61 -10.59
C ARG A 26 -12.61 -9.75 -9.40
N GLY A 27 -13.34 -8.68 -9.06
CA GLY A 27 -14.21 -8.65 -7.89
C GLY A 27 -13.45 -8.91 -6.59
N ILE A 28 -14.20 -9.26 -5.54
CA ILE A 28 -13.68 -9.46 -4.18
C ILE A 28 -13.61 -10.93 -3.74
N ALA A 29 -14.18 -11.85 -4.51
CA ALA A 29 -14.23 -13.28 -4.17
C ALA A 29 -12.93 -14.04 -4.56
N GLY A 30 -12.07 -13.42 -5.37
CA GLY A 30 -10.77 -13.99 -5.72
C GLY A 30 -9.76 -13.91 -4.56
N ARG A 31 -8.60 -14.56 -4.73
CA ARG A 31 -7.50 -14.51 -3.77
C ARG A 31 -6.86 -13.11 -3.71
N LEU A 32 -6.42 -12.70 -2.52
CA LEU A 32 -5.54 -11.54 -2.35
C LEU A 32 -4.14 -11.87 -2.90
N HIS A 33 -3.57 -10.97 -3.68
CA HIS A 33 -2.22 -11.10 -4.23
C HIS A 33 -1.41 -9.86 -3.89
N TRP A 34 -0.11 -10.07 -3.66
CA TRP A 34 0.79 -8.99 -3.26
C TRP A 34 1.71 -8.52 -4.39
N ASP A 35 1.83 -9.27 -5.47
CA ASP A 35 2.65 -8.87 -6.62
C ASP A 35 2.02 -7.72 -7.41
N TRP A 36 2.84 -7.02 -8.20
CA TRP A 36 2.44 -5.84 -8.97
C TRP A 36 1.23 -6.08 -9.90
N TYR A 37 1.12 -7.26 -10.51
CA TYR A 37 0.03 -7.62 -11.42
C TYR A 37 -1.12 -8.36 -10.73
N GLN A 38 -1.02 -8.55 -9.42
CA GLN A 38 -2.07 -9.06 -8.56
C GLN A 38 -2.54 -10.47 -8.99
N ARG A 39 -1.60 -11.38 -9.23
CA ARG A 39 -1.88 -12.73 -9.78
C ARG A 39 -1.02 -13.88 -9.22
N ILE A 40 0.10 -13.60 -8.54
CA ILE A 40 0.99 -14.63 -7.99
C ILE A 40 1.42 -14.31 -6.56
N GLY A 41 2.26 -15.17 -5.98
CA GLY A 41 2.82 -14.98 -4.65
C GLY A 41 1.95 -15.50 -3.50
N PRO A 42 2.29 -15.10 -2.25
CA PRO A 42 1.49 -15.40 -1.07
C PRO A 42 0.14 -14.67 -1.13
N GLY A 43 -0.76 -15.04 -0.22
CA GLY A 43 -2.12 -14.52 -0.12
C GLY A 43 -2.37 -13.78 1.19
N ALA A 44 -3.63 -13.81 1.64
CA ALA A 44 -4.07 -13.13 2.85
C ALA A 44 -3.41 -13.66 4.13
N GLU A 45 -2.79 -14.85 4.10
CA GLU A 45 -2.04 -15.42 5.22
C GLU A 45 -0.95 -14.50 5.76
N LEU A 46 -0.42 -13.57 4.95
CA LEU A 46 0.55 -12.58 5.41
C LEU A 46 -0.02 -11.61 6.45
N LEU A 47 -1.34 -11.34 6.40
CA LEU A 47 -2.02 -10.50 7.38
C LEU A 47 -2.17 -11.20 8.74
N GLY A 48 -1.91 -12.51 8.81
CA GLY A 48 -2.24 -13.34 9.95
C GLY A 48 -3.74 -13.54 10.14
N ASP A 49 -4.14 -13.99 11.32
CA ASP A 49 -5.55 -14.06 11.68
C ASP A 49 -6.12 -12.65 11.92
N VAL A 50 -6.99 -12.20 11.02
CA VAL A 50 -7.64 -10.89 11.11
C VAL A 50 -9.06 -10.96 11.69
N ALA A 51 -9.56 -12.14 12.04
CA ALA A 51 -10.92 -12.31 12.53
C ALA A 51 -11.16 -11.46 13.79
N GLY A 52 -12.21 -10.62 13.76
CA GLY A 52 -12.52 -9.73 14.88
C GLY A 52 -11.48 -8.61 15.13
N ARG A 53 -10.51 -8.40 14.23
CA ARG A 53 -9.46 -7.37 14.36
C ARG A 53 -9.75 -6.11 13.56
N VAL A 54 -9.05 -5.04 13.91
CA VAL A 54 -9.03 -3.77 13.15
C VAL A 54 -7.84 -3.81 12.19
N VAL A 55 -8.13 -3.68 10.89
CA VAL A 55 -7.14 -3.69 9.81
C VAL A 55 -7.13 -2.33 9.11
N VAL A 56 -5.96 -1.80 8.79
CA VAL A 56 -5.80 -0.54 8.04
C VAL A 56 -5.08 -0.81 6.72
N ASP A 57 -5.70 -0.44 5.60
CA ASP A 57 -5.11 -0.43 4.26
C ASP A 57 -4.58 0.98 3.95
N LEU A 58 -3.28 1.10 3.77
CA LEU A 58 -2.55 2.37 3.64
C LEU A 58 -2.25 2.65 2.17
N GLY A 59 -2.93 3.63 1.59
CA GLY A 59 -2.92 3.89 0.15
C GLY A 59 -3.83 2.92 -0.59
N ALA A 60 -5.08 2.77 -0.10
CA ALA A 60 -6.03 1.77 -0.54
C ALA A 60 -6.49 1.89 -2.00
N GLY A 61 -6.23 3.04 -2.64
CA GLY A 61 -6.59 3.33 -4.02
C GLY A 61 -8.07 3.12 -4.29
N THR A 62 -8.38 2.22 -5.21
CA THR A 62 -9.75 1.87 -5.63
C THR A 62 -10.50 1.04 -4.57
N GLY A 63 -9.84 0.65 -3.48
CA GLY A 63 -10.44 -0.05 -2.35
C GLY A 63 -10.65 -1.55 -2.54
N ARG A 64 -10.22 -2.15 -3.66
CA ARG A 64 -10.48 -3.57 -3.93
C ARG A 64 -9.87 -4.49 -2.86
N GLN A 65 -8.63 -4.23 -2.44
CA GLN A 65 -7.96 -5.07 -1.44
C GLN A 65 -8.65 -4.97 -0.08
N ALA A 66 -8.91 -3.74 0.39
CA ALA A 66 -9.71 -3.52 1.58
C ALA A 66 -11.10 -4.19 1.51
N ALA A 67 -11.75 -4.17 0.36
CA ALA A 67 -13.05 -4.83 0.15
C ALA A 67 -12.95 -6.37 0.21
N HIS A 68 -11.89 -6.96 -0.34
CA HIS A 68 -11.61 -8.39 -0.17
C HIS A 68 -11.41 -8.74 1.31
N VAL A 69 -10.55 -8.00 2.01
CA VAL A 69 -10.28 -8.23 3.44
C VAL A 69 -11.57 -8.13 4.27
N ALA A 70 -12.39 -7.08 4.06
CA ALA A 70 -13.63 -6.87 4.80
C ALA A 70 -14.71 -7.94 4.50
N GLY A 71 -14.83 -8.31 3.22
CA GLY A 71 -15.86 -9.21 2.72
C GLY A 71 -15.55 -10.69 2.95
N GLN A 72 -14.28 -11.09 2.92
CA GLN A 72 -13.88 -12.51 2.90
C GLN A 72 -13.20 -12.98 4.19
N LEU A 73 -12.56 -12.09 4.98
CA LEU A 73 -11.68 -12.51 6.09
C LEU A 73 -12.25 -12.26 7.49
N GLY A 74 -13.48 -11.74 7.60
CA GLY A 74 -14.17 -11.53 8.88
C GLY A 74 -13.52 -10.58 9.90
N PRO A 75 -12.81 -9.49 9.51
CA PRO A 75 -12.30 -8.53 10.48
C PRO A 75 -13.44 -7.81 11.21
N ALA A 76 -13.18 -7.25 12.39
CA ALA A 76 -14.14 -6.36 13.05
C ALA A 76 -14.32 -5.06 12.24
N ARG A 77 -13.23 -4.54 11.67
CA ARG A 77 -13.24 -3.35 10.82
C ARG A 77 -12.06 -3.32 9.87
N VAL A 78 -12.27 -2.86 8.65
CA VAL A 78 -11.23 -2.46 7.70
C VAL A 78 -11.34 -0.96 7.45
N ILE A 79 -10.23 -0.26 7.56
CA ILE A 79 -10.12 1.18 7.32
C ILE A 79 -9.20 1.38 6.12
N ALA A 80 -9.79 1.74 5.00
CA ALA A 80 -9.09 2.05 3.76
C ALA A 80 -8.76 3.54 3.72
N VAL A 81 -7.49 3.87 3.93
CA VAL A 81 -6.98 5.25 3.94
C VAL A 81 -6.31 5.54 2.60
N ASP A 82 -6.70 6.64 1.96
CA ASP A 82 -6.03 7.11 0.75
C ASP A 82 -6.08 8.64 0.68
N ALA A 83 -4.99 9.29 0.26
CA ALA A 83 -4.91 10.74 0.16
C ALA A 83 -5.63 11.30 -1.09
N SER A 84 -5.89 10.46 -2.09
CA SER A 84 -6.58 10.86 -3.31
C SER A 84 -8.09 10.82 -3.10
N ARG A 85 -8.70 12.02 -3.22
CA ARG A 85 -10.17 12.17 -3.26
C ARG A 85 -10.81 11.33 -4.35
N SER A 86 -10.28 11.38 -5.58
CA SER A 86 -10.85 10.64 -6.71
C SER A 86 -10.83 9.13 -6.47
N GLN A 87 -9.76 8.61 -5.86
CA GLN A 87 -9.67 7.19 -5.51
C GLN A 87 -10.70 6.82 -4.43
N ASN A 88 -10.83 7.65 -3.40
CA ASN A 88 -11.86 7.47 -2.36
C ASN A 88 -13.29 7.46 -2.93
N GLU A 89 -13.62 8.40 -3.82
CA GLU A 89 -14.93 8.46 -4.47
C GLU A 89 -15.22 7.18 -5.26
N ARG A 90 -14.25 6.71 -6.06
CA ARG A 90 -14.36 5.46 -6.81
C ARG A 90 -14.51 4.24 -5.90
N ALA A 91 -13.75 4.20 -4.82
CA ALA A 91 -13.78 3.12 -3.85
C ALA A 91 -15.14 3.05 -3.14
N ARG A 92 -15.71 4.19 -2.76
CA ARG A 92 -17.07 4.27 -2.20
C ARG A 92 -18.13 3.82 -3.19
N VAL A 93 -18.03 4.21 -4.46
CA VAL A 93 -18.95 3.75 -5.52
C VAL A 93 -18.84 2.24 -5.74
N GLY A 94 -17.62 1.70 -5.79
CA GLY A 94 -17.38 0.29 -6.06
C GLY A 94 -17.73 -0.63 -4.88
N TYR A 95 -17.39 -0.23 -3.66
CA TYR A 95 -17.34 -1.12 -2.50
C TYR A 95 -17.94 -0.53 -1.22
N GLY A 96 -18.55 0.66 -1.26
CA GLY A 96 -19.15 1.29 -0.07
C GLY A 96 -20.32 0.49 0.55
N HIS A 97 -20.86 -0.48 -0.18
CA HIS A 97 -21.89 -1.40 0.30
C HIS A 97 -21.32 -2.57 1.12
N ILE A 98 -19.99 -2.77 1.15
CA ILE A 98 -19.36 -3.87 1.88
C ILE A 98 -19.38 -3.58 3.39
N PRO A 99 -19.92 -4.50 4.22
CA PRO A 99 -19.98 -4.29 5.65
C PRO A 99 -18.58 -4.24 6.27
N ARG A 100 -18.45 -3.48 7.36
CA ARG A 100 -17.20 -3.32 8.14
C ARG A 100 -16.05 -2.62 7.40
N LEU A 101 -16.27 -2.14 6.19
CA LEU A 101 -15.31 -1.35 5.40
C LEU A 101 -15.61 0.15 5.53
N ALA A 102 -14.59 0.94 5.85
CA ALA A 102 -14.68 2.40 5.88
C ALA A 102 -13.60 3.01 4.99
N PHE A 103 -13.97 4.02 4.18
CA PHE A 103 -13.06 4.79 3.34
C PHE A 103 -12.77 6.15 3.94
N VAL A 104 -11.50 6.47 4.13
CA VAL A 104 -11.00 7.71 4.74
C VAL A 104 -10.11 8.46 3.75
N GLU A 105 -10.52 9.68 3.40
CA GLU A 105 -9.70 10.60 2.60
C GLU A 105 -8.72 11.31 3.54
N SER A 106 -7.48 10.82 3.60
CA SER A 106 -6.43 11.38 4.46
C SER A 106 -5.05 10.95 3.97
N ASP A 107 -4.04 11.77 4.27
CA ASP A 107 -2.68 11.29 4.35
C ASP A 107 -2.58 10.15 5.39
N ALA A 108 -1.82 9.11 5.05
CA ALA A 108 -1.72 7.90 5.87
C ALA A 108 -1.06 8.18 7.21
N ALA A 109 0.06 8.90 7.24
CA ALA A 109 0.78 9.21 8.47
C ALA A 109 -0.04 10.15 9.37
N ALA A 110 -0.71 11.14 8.79
CA ALA A 110 -1.62 12.03 9.51
C ALA A 110 -2.81 11.27 10.14
N TYR A 111 -3.41 10.32 9.43
CA TYR A 111 -4.48 9.48 9.97
C TYR A 111 -3.97 8.64 11.14
N LEU A 112 -2.85 7.93 10.96
CA LEU A 112 -2.31 7.02 11.97
C LEU A 112 -1.91 7.74 13.27
N ARG A 113 -1.32 8.94 13.19
CA ARG A 113 -0.97 9.77 14.35
C ARG A 113 -2.18 10.13 15.24
N GLN A 114 -3.38 10.17 14.68
CA GLN A 114 -4.60 10.46 15.43
C GLN A 114 -5.23 9.21 16.06
N HIS A 115 -4.70 8.01 15.76
CA HIS A 115 -5.27 6.72 16.17
C HIS A 115 -4.21 5.80 16.79
N PRO A 116 -3.51 6.23 17.85
CA PRO A 116 -2.54 5.38 18.56
C PRO A 116 -3.24 4.12 19.10
N ASP A 117 -2.55 2.98 19.04
CA ASP A 117 -3.10 1.66 19.41
C ASP A 117 -4.43 1.29 18.73
N GLY A 118 -4.76 1.94 17.61
CA GLY A 118 -6.05 1.79 16.92
C GLY A 118 -6.14 0.57 16.00
N ALA A 119 -5.01 0.00 15.59
CA ALA A 119 -4.94 -1.06 14.59
C ALA A 119 -4.25 -2.32 15.12
N HIS A 120 -4.69 -3.49 14.65
CA HIS A 120 -3.99 -4.75 14.90
C HIS A 120 -3.09 -5.13 13.72
N VAL A 121 -3.51 -4.76 12.51
CA VAL A 121 -2.78 -5.01 11.28
C VAL A 121 -2.84 -3.76 10.40
N CYS A 122 -1.69 -3.35 9.89
CA CYS A 122 -1.56 -2.34 8.86
C CYS A 122 -0.95 -3.00 7.62
N TYR A 123 -1.43 -2.66 6.43
CA TYR A 123 -0.76 -3.08 5.21
C TYR A 123 -0.72 -1.97 4.16
N SER A 124 0.29 -2.02 3.30
CA SER A 124 0.47 -1.13 2.16
C SER A 124 0.88 -1.94 0.94
N ALA A 125 -0.04 -2.18 0.02
CA ALA A 125 0.24 -2.90 -1.23
C ALA A 125 0.40 -1.90 -2.39
N PHE A 126 1.66 -1.53 -2.70
CA PHE A 126 2.02 -0.44 -3.63
C PHE A 126 1.28 0.88 -3.33
N GLY A 127 1.05 1.11 -2.04
CA GLY A 127 0.26 2.21 -1.49
C GLY A 127 1.16 3.23 -0.78
N ALA A 128 0.76 3.67 0.43
CA ALA A 128 1.37 4.80 1.12
C ALA A 128 2.89 4.63 1.36
N CYS A 129 3.39 3.40 1.59
CA CYS A 129 4.83 3.14 1.76
C CYS A 129 5.65 3.46 0.52
N ASP A 130 5.04 3.51 -0.67
CA ASP A 130 5.72 3.87 -1.91
C ASP A 130 5.74 5.39 -2.12
N PHE A 131 4.93 6.17 -1.40
CA PHE A 131 4.65 7.58 -1.74
C PHE A 131 4.75 8.56 -0.56
N THR A 132 5.03 8.06 0.64
CA THR A 132 5.23 8.85 1.85
C THR A 132 6.64 8.62 2.37
N ASP A 133 7.30 9.66 2.89
CA ASP A 133 8.63 9.49 3.48
C ASP A 133 8.57 8.41 4.58
N PRO A 134 9.33 7.31 4.46
CA PRO A 134 9.26 6.20 5.41
C PRO A 134 9.71 6.61 6.81
N ARG A 135 10.52 7.68 6.94
CA ARG A 135 10.92 8.23 8.25
C ARG A 135 9.78 8.94 8.96
N ASP A 136 8.74 9.36 8.23
CA ASP A 136 7.50 9.90 8.82
C ASP A 136 6.45 8.79 8.98
N LEU A 137 6.28 7.96 7.94
CA LEU A 137 5.21 6.97 7.90
C LEU A 137 5.46 5.79 8.85
N LEU A 138 6.66 5.20 8.88
CA LEU A 138 6.89 3.99 9.67
C LEU A 138 6.73 4.23 11.18
N PRO A 139 7.23 5.34 11.78
CA PRO A 139 6.95 5.65 13.17
C PRO A 139 5.46 5.86 13.45
N ALA A 140 4.72 6.49 12.52
CA ALA A 140 3.27 6.66 12.66
C ALA A 140 2.53 5.32 12.62
N ILE A 141 2.94 4.39 11.75
CA ILE A 141 2.40 3.02 11.72
C ILE A 141 2.70 2.31 13.04
N SER A 142 3.94 2.38 13.50
CA SER A 142 4.39 1.74 14.75
C SER A 142 3.53 2.18 15.94
N ALA A 143 3.30 3.49 16.09
CA ALA A 143 2.46 4.04 17.16
C ALA A 143 0.96 3.71 17.04
N ALA A 144 0.46 3.52 15.82
CA ALA A 144 -0.95 3.18 15.58
C ALA A 144 -1.25 1.68 15.75
N LEU A 145 -0.24 0.84 15.62
CA LEU A 145 -0.35 -0.59 15.86
C LEU A 145 -0.35 -0.86 17.36
N ARG A 146 -1.28 -1.71 17.80
CA ARG A 146 -1.28 -2.29 19.16
C ARG A 146 -0.01 -3.11 19.37
N PRO A 147 0.37 -3.39 20.62
CA PRO A 147 1.47 -4.31 20.92
C PRO A 147 1.31 -5.63 20.16
N ARG A 148 2.41 -6.12 19.56
CA ARG A 148 2.42 -7.31 18.68
C ARG A 148 1.62 -7.15 17.38
N GLY A 149 1.27 -5.92 17.01
CA GLY A 149 0.61 -5.58 15.75
C GLY A 149 1.50 -5.87 14.56
N THR A 150 0.89 -6.18 13.41
CA THR A 150 1.60 -6.58 12.18
C THR A 150 1.56 -5.47 11.14
N LEU A 151 2.70 -5.21 10.50
CA LEU A 151 2.82 -4.43 9.27
C LEU A 151 3.18 -5.36 8.11
N VAL A 152 2.46 -5.24 6.99
CA VAL A 152 2.83 -5.88 5.71
C VAL A 152 2.98 -4.83 4.61
N ILE A 153 4.11 -4.82 3.92
CA ILE A 153 4.38 -3.93 2.79
C ILE A 153 4.62 -4.78 1.56
N ALA A 154 3.97 -4.48 0.45
CA ALA A 154 4.40 -4.92 -0.87
C ALA A 154 4.81 -3.70 -1.70
N THR A 155 6.03 -3.72 -2.20
CA THR A 155 6.63 -2.63 -2.98
C THR A 155 7.48 -3.19 -4.12
N LEU A 156 7.94 -2.31 -5.02
CA LEU A 156 8.80 -2.72 -6.11
C LEU A 156 10.19 -3.11 -5.59
N ALA A 157 10.71 -4.25 -6.04
CA ALA A 157 12.10 -4.65 -5.76
C ALA A 157 13.11 -3.89 -6.64
N HIS A 158 12.66 -3.34 -7.77
CA HIS A 158 13.42 -2.49 -8.68
C HIS A 158 12.44 -1.62 -9.48
N TYR A 159 12.90 -0.54 -10.08
CA TYR A 159 12.03 0.30 -10.92
C TYR A 159 11.48 -0.50 -12.10
N ARG A 160 10.31 -0.09 -12.61
CA ARG A 160 9.61 -0.81 -13.70
C ARG A 160 10.39 -0.82 -15.03
N ASP A 161 11.35 0.08 -15.19
CA ASP A 161 12.27 0.13 -16.34
C ASP A 161 13.50 -0.78 -16.17
N GLY A 162 13.61 -1.48 -15.04
CA GLY A 162 14.72 -2.38 -14.71
C GLY A 162 15.84 -1.72 -13.91
N SER A 163 15.78 -0.40 -13.67
CA SER A 163 16.79 0.29 -12.86
C SER A 163 16.79 -0.24 -11.41
N PRO A 164 17.96 -0.34 -10.76
CA PRO A 164 18.06 -0.87 -9.40
C PRO A 164 17.33 0.00 -8.39
N PRO A 165 16.90 -0.56 -7.24
CA PRO A 165 16.34 0.24 -6.16
C PRO A 165 17.39 1.17 -5.55
N GLU A 166 16.93 2.13 -4.75
CA GLU A 166 17.78 3.07 -4.04
C GLU A 166 18.44 2.43 -2.82
N SER A 167 19.77 2.61 -2.72
CA SER A 167 20.58 2.15 -1.59
C SER A 167 20.60 3.13 -0.41
N ASP A 168 19.98 4.29 -0.56
CA ASP A 168 19.85 5.34 0.45
C ASP A 168 18.38 5.71 0.63
N VAL A 169 18.05 6.38 1.74
CA VAL A 169 16.70 6.87 2.05
C VAL A 169 16.39 8.11 1.21
N ARG A 170 16.17 7.91 -0.09
CA ARG A 170 15.72 8.92 -1.04
C ARG A 170 14.68 8.35 -2.00
N PRO A 171 13.69 9.14 -2.44
CA PRO A 171 12.78 8.69 -3.48
C PRO A 171 13.44 8.79 -4.86
N GLY A 172 13.00 7.93 -5.77
CA GLY A 172 13.18 8.13 -7.20
C GLY A 172 12.08 8.97 -7.81
N ARG A 173 12.30 9.41 -9.05
CA ARG A 173 11.35 10.19 -9.83
C ARG A 173 10.75 9.31 -10.92
N ILE A 174 9.46 9.02 -10.84
CA ILE A 174 8.75 8.19 -11.82
C ILE A 174 7.86 9.05 -12.73
N PRO A 175 7.83 8.77 -14.04
CA PRO A 175 6.93 9.47 -14.96
C PRO A 175 5.49 9.01 -14.75
N VAL A 176 4.54 9.95 -14.77
CA VAL A 176 3.11 9.70 -14.69
C VAL A 176 2.40 10.55 -15.73
N ALA A 177 1.47 9.96 -16.47
CA ALA A 177 0.67 10.70 -17.44
C ALA A 177 -0.31 11.66 -16.72
N THR A 178 -0.30 12.94 -17.05
CA THR A 178 -1.19 13.99 -16.50
C THR A 178 -2.40 14.25 -17.38
N ALA A 179 -3.51 14.76 -16.80
CA ALA A 179 -4.75 15.32 -17.41
C ALA A 179 -4.74 15.75 -18.90
N ASP A 180 -3.70 16.47 -19.27
CA ASP A 180 -3.47 17.12 -20.57
C ASP A 180 -2.61 16.30 -21.56
N GLY A 181 -2.17 15.11 -21.16
CA GLY A 181 -1.27 14.27 -21.97
C GLY A 181 0.21 14.58 -21.75
N ALA A 182 0.55 15.53 -20.88
CA ALA A 182 1.93 15.75 -20.46
C ALA A 182 2.43 14.61 -19.54
N VAL A 183 3.74 14.60 -19.31
CA VAL A 183 4.37 13.68 -18.36
C VAL A 183 4.66 14.46 -17.08
N GLY A 184 3.85 14.22 -16.06
CA GLY A 184 4.14 14.61 -14.68
C GLY A 184 5.20 13.70 -14.06
N VAL A 185 5.71 14.10 -12.91
CA VAL A 185 6.69 13.31 -12.14
C VAL A 185 6.18 13.12 -10.72
N LEU A 186 6.17 11.87 -10.26
CA LEU A 186 5.92 11.53 -8.86
C LEU A 186 7.21 11.04 -8.20
N GLU A 187 7.33 11.32 -6.92
CA GLU A 187 8.34 10.69 -6.09
C GLU A 187 7.85 9.31 -5.64
N ARG A 188 8.70 8.30 -5.78
CA ARG A 188 8.41 6.95 -5.32
C ARG A 188 9.59 6.36 -4.56
N TRP A 189 9.30 5.80 -3.39
CA TRP A 189 10.26 5.08 -2.56
C TRP A 189 10.41 3.66 -3.08
N VAL A 190 11.37 3.46 -3.98
CA VAL A 190 11.80 2.12 -4.44
C VAL A 190 13.14 1.85 -3.79
N LEU A 191 13.12 1.31 -2.57
CA LEU A 191 14.29 1.13 -1.73
C LEU A 191 14.76 -0.32 -1.72
N ASP A 192 16.08 -0.51 -1.57
CA ASP A 192 16.65 -1.85 -1.43
C ASP A 192 16.27 -2.46 -0.07
N VAL A 193 16.28 -3.80 0.01
CA VAL A 193 15.88 -4.55 1.21
C VAL A 193 16.64 -4.10 2.46
N PRO A 194 17.98 -3.94 2.45
CA PRO A 194 18.70 -3.50 3.65
C PRO A 194 18.28 -2.10 4.14
N VAL A 195 17.82 -1.23 3.24
CA VAL A 195 17.33 0.10 3.59
C VAL A 195 15.97 -0.01 4.28
N TRP A 196 15.07 -0.84 3.75
CA TRP A 196 13.78 -1.14 4.39
C TRP A 196 13.94 -1.76 5.78
N GLU A 197 14.81 -2.76 5.92
CA GLU A 197 15.07 -3.42 7.21
C GLU A 197 15.60 -2.43 8.25
N LYS A 198 16.54 -1.56 7.86
CA LYS A 198 17.06 -0.49 8.72
C LYS A 198 15.95 0.46 9.16
N LEU A 199 15.15 0.97 8.23
CA LEU A 199 14.05 1.91 8.52
C LEU A 199 12.97 1.30 9.41
N LEU A 200 12.64 0.01 9.20
CA LEU A 200 11.72 -0.73 10.06
C LEU A 200 12.28 -0.87 11.48
N ALA A 201 13.55 -1.25 11.63
CA ALA A 201 14.19 -1.36 12.93
C ALA A 201 14.25 0.00 13.67
N GLU A 202 14.59 1.08 12.97
CA GLU A 202 14.60 2.45 13.52
C GLU A 202 13.21 2.92 13.98
N ALA A 203 12.14 2.43 13.33
CA ALA A 203 10.76 2.70 13.71
C ALA A 203 10.20 1.76 14.80
N GLY A 204 11.03 0.86 15.36
CA GLY A 204 10.64 -0.04 16.46
C GLY A 204 9.99 -1.35 16.02
N PHE A 205 10.07 -1.71 14.74
CA PHE A 205 9.64 -3.02 14.26
C PHE A 205 10.71 -4.08 14.50
N THR A 206 10.28 -5.31 14.71
CA THR A 206 11.11 -6.49 14.91
C THR A 206 10.58 -7.67 14.10
N GLY A 207 11.39 -8.73 13.98
CA GLY A 207 10.99 -9.95 13.28
C GLY A 207 10.65 -9.72 11.81
N THR A 208 11.43 -8.88 11.12
CA THR A 208 11.21 -8.58 9.71
C THR A 208 11.47 -9.82 8.87
N GLU A 209 10.42 -10.28 8.19
CA GLU A 209 10.44 -11.32 7.17
C GLU A 209 10.42 -10.64 5.80
N VAL A 210 11.26 -11.10 4.87
CA VAL A 210 11.35 -10.56 3.52
C VAL A 210 11.18 -11.67 2.50
N ASP A 211 10.32 -11.46 1.52
CA ASP A 211 10.16 -12.33 0.35
C ASP A 211 10.21 -11.52 -0.95
N ILE A 212 10.72 -12.14 -2.02
CA ILE A 212 10.81 -11.53 -3.35
C ILE A 212 10.01 -12.36 -4.34
N VAL A 213 8.83 -11.85 -4.71
CA VAL A 213 7.98 -12.47 -5.73
C VAL A 213 8.39 -11.95 -7.10
N ARG A 214 8.78 -12.87 -7.99
CA ARG A 214 9.18 -12.54 -9.37
C ARG A 214 8.09 -12.93 -10.34
N ASP A 215 7.49 -11.93 -10.95
CA ASP A 215 6.60 -12.13 -12.08
C ASP A 215 7.38 -12.00 -13.39
N HIS A 216 7.38 -13.06 -14.20
CA HIS A 216 8.11 -13.10 -15.46
C HIS A 216 7.44 -12.33 -16.61
N GLY A 217 6.32 -11.64 -16.35
CA GLY A 217 5.60 -10.87 -17.35
C GLY A 217 4.69 -11.72 -18.24
N GLY A 218 4.27 -11.16 -19.37
CA GLY A 218 3.38 -11.81 -20.36
C GLY A 218 2.35 -10.84 -20.92
N GLU A 219 1.13 -11.32 -21.24
CA GLU A 219 0.02 -10.49 -21.73
C GLU A 219 -0.35 -9.30 -20.80
N GLY A 220 0.16 -9.28 -19.57
CA GLY A 220 -0.05 -8.21 -18.58
C GLY A 220 1.08 -7.19 -18.42
N GLY A 221 2.21 -7.30 -19.14
CA GLY A 221 3.32 -6.33 -19.07
C GLY A 221 4.72 -6.95 -18.88
N PRO A 222 5.78 -6.12 -18.78
CA PRO A 222 7.15 -6.59 -18.61
C PRO A 222 7.35 -7.34 -17.28
N PRO A 223 8.45 -8.10 -17.12
CA PRO A 223 8.80 -8.73 -15.85
C PRO A 223 8.88 -7.70 -14.71
N VAL A 224 8.38 -8.05 -13.53
CA VAL A 224 8.44 -7.21 -12.32
C VAL A 224 8.74 -8.08 -11.11
N ALA A 225 9.70 -7.67 -10.29
CA ALA A 225 9.90 -8.24 -8.97
C ALA A 225 9.27 -7.34 -7.89
N THR A 226 8.61 -7.98 -6.92
CA THR A 226 7.96 -7.35 -5.78
C THR A 226 8.66 -7.77 -4.50
N THR A 227 9.08 -6.79 -3.70
CA THR A 227 9.55 -7.01 -2.34
C THR A 227 8.35 -7.00 -1.41
N ILE A 228 8.19 -8.07 -0.63
CA ILE A 228 7.19 -8.18 0.42
C ILE A 228 7.93 -8.18 1.75
N LEU A 229 7.57 -7.25 2.63
CA LEU A 229 8.10 -7.10 3.98
C LEU A 229 6.96 -7.37 4.97
N ARG A 230 7.23 -8.18 5.98
CA ARG A 230 6.30 -8.40 7.10
C ARG A 230 7.05 -8.19 8.40
N ALA A 231 6.56 -7.32 9.28
CA ALA A 231 7.22 -6.98 10.53
C ALA A 231 6.22 -6.79 11.67
N LEU A 232 6.71 -6.90 12.91
CA LEU A 232 5.90 -6.81 14.13
C LEU A 232 6.33 -5.62 14.98
N VAL A 233 5.37 -4.89 15.56
CA VAL A 233 5.64 -3.94 16.65
C VAL A 233 5.81 -4.74 17.95
N GLN A 234 6.75 -4.31 18.81
CA GLN A 234 7.01 -4.94 20.10
C GLN A 234 5.80 -4.90 21.06
#